data_AF-A0A533W9B6-F1
#
_entry.id   AF-A0A533W9B6-F1
#
_cell.length_a   1.000
_cell.length_b   1.000
_cell.length_c   1.000
_cell.angle_alpha   90.00
_cell.angle_beta   90.00
_cell.angle_gamma   90.00
#
_symmetry.space_group_name_H-M   'P 1'
#
loop_
_entity.id
_entity.type
_entity.pdbx_description
1 polymer ?
#
loop_
_entity_poly.entity_id
_entity_poly.type
_entity_poly.pdbx_seq_one_letter_code
_entity_poly.pdbx_strand_id
1 'polypeptide(L)'
;MATPTDEEKNDFRVILNKLIEGKVDANRKYVDQVLEKIQEQNHRYFLEKLVIEVHQMELEEKAGNLQGAFRHKVMVDTYKGILEKSFGITDLS
;
A
#
# COMPACT_ATOMS: atom_id res chain seq x y z
N MET A 1 -16.75 -25.86 46.03
CA MET A 1 -16.68 -24.75 45.06
C MET A 1 -18.07 -24.57 44.48
N ALA A 2 -18.65 -23.37 44.55
CA ALA A 2 -19.97 -23.12 43.97
C ALA A 2 -19.87 -23.13 42.44
N THR A 3 -20.77 -23.84 41.78
CA THR A 3 -20.91 -23.82 40.31
C THR A 3 -21.63 -22.54 39.88
N PRO A 4 -21.13 -21.82 38.87
CA PRO A 4 -21.78 -20.60 38.40
C PRO A 4 -23.18 -20.91 37.87
N THR A 5 -24.12 -20.04 38.23
CA THR A 5 -25.49 -20.05 37.72
C THR A 5 -25.51 -19.71 36.23
N ASP A 6 -26.61 -20.03 35.54
CA ASP A 6 -26.70 -19.82 34.09
C ASP A 6 -26.78 -18.34 33.70
N GLU A 7 -27.25 -17.47 34.60
CA GLU A 7 -27.19 -16.00 34.46
C GLU A 7 -25.75 -15.49 34.52
N GLU A 8 -24.96 -15.93 35.49
CA GLU A 8 -23.55 -15.56 35.60
C GLU A 8 -22.75 -16.02 34.36
N LYS A 9 -23.01 -17.23 33.84
CA LYS A 9 -22.39 -17.71 32.60
C LYS A 9 -22.77 -16.86 31.39
N ASN A 10 -24.01 -16.36 31.34
CA ASN A 10 -24.48 -15.50 30.25
C ASN A 10 -23.79 -14.13 30.31
N ASP A 11 -23.67 -13.53 31.49
CA ASP A 11 -22.94 -12.28 31.70
C ASP A 11 -21.46 -12.40 31.36
N PHE A 12 -20.81 -13.49 31.78
CA PHE A 12 -19.43 -13.78 31.39
C PHE A 12 -19.28 -13.92 29.87
N ARG A 13 -20.22 -14.57 29.18
CA ARG A 13 -20.20 -14.69 27.71
C ARG A 13 -20.37 -13.33 27.03
N VAL A 14 -21.26 -12.48 27.51
CA VAL A 14 -21.46 -11.13 26.95
C VAL A 14 -20.19 -10.28 27.12
N ILE A 15 -19.56 -10.33 28.29
CA ILE A 15 -18.30 -9.61 28.55
C ILE A 15 -17.18 -10.14 27.65
N LEU A 16 -17.04 -11.46 27.52
CA LEU A 16 -16.05 -12.09 26.65
C LEU A 16 -16.25 -11.69 25.19
N ASN A 17 -17.47 -11.72 24.68
CA ASN A 17 -17.77 -11.33 23.30
C ASN A 17 -17.41 -9.86 23.04
N LYS A 18 -17.76 -8.95 23.94
CA LYS A 18 -17.37 -7.52 23.83
C LYS A 18 -15.85 -7.33 23.80
N LEU A 19 -15.12 -8.09 24.63
CA LEU A 19 -13.65 -8.04 24.65
C LEU A 19 -13.05 -8.59 23.34
N ILE A 20 -13.60 -9.68 22.81
CA ILE A 20 -13.17 -10.28 21.54
C ILE A 20 -13.43 -9.31 20.39
N GLU A 21 -14.63 -8.76 20.29
CA GLU A 21 -15.00 -7.76 19.27
C GLU A 21 -14.06 -6.55 19.33
N GLY A 22 -13.82 -6.01 20.53
CA GLY A 22 -12.88 -4.89 20.71
C GLY A 22 -11.46 -5.22 20.25
N LYS A 23 -10.99 -6.46 20.45
CA LYS A 23 -9.68 -6.91 19.95
C LYS A 23 -9.65 -7.11 18.44
N VAL A 24 -10.71 -7.67 17.86
CA VAL A 24 -10.85 -7.85 16.41
C VAL A 24 -10.86 -6.49 15.71
N ASP A 25 -11.60 -5.52 16.23
CA ASP A 25 -11.66 -4.16 15.68
C ASP A 25 -10.32 -3.43 15.80
N ALA A 26 -9.64 -3.56 16.95
CA ALA A 26 -8.30 -2.98 17.12
C ALA A 26 -7.29 -3.59 16.14
N ASN A 27 -7.34 -4.91 15.93
CA ASN A 27 -6.48 -5.59 14.96
C ASN A 27 -6.80 -5.18 13.53
N ARG A 28 -8.09 -5.04 13.16
CA ARG A 28 -8.49 -4.57 11.85
C ARG A 28 -7.92 -3.18 11.58
N LYS A 29 -8.13 -2.24 12.50
CA LYS A 29 -7.57 -0.87 12.39
C LYS A 29 -6.06 -0.86 12.26
N TYR A 30 -5.37 -1.71 13.03
CA TYR A 30 -3.91 -1.83 12.94
C TYR A 30 -3.46 -2.36 11.56
N VAL A 31 -4.11 -3.41 11.05
CA VAL A 31 -3.82 -3.96 9.73
C VAL A 31 -4.06 -2.90 8.65
N ASP A 32 -5.19 -2.19 8.71
CA ASP A 32 -5.52 -1.13 7.76
C ASP A 32 -4.43 -0.04 7.76
N GLN A 33 -3.99 0.43 8.94
CA GLN A 33 -2.91 1.41 9.06
C GLN A 33 -1.57 0.92 8.49
N VAL A 34 -1.24 -0.35 8.66
CA VAL A 34 -0.01 -0.93 8.10
C VAL A 34 -0.12 -1.02 6.58
N LEU A 35 -1.27 -1.44 6.05
CA LEU A 35 -1.52 -1.51 4.61
C LEU A 35 -1.47 -0.14 3.96
N GLU A 36 -2.05 0.90 4.57
CA GLU A 36 -1.96 2.28 4.11
C GLU A 36 -0.49 2.74 4.00
N LYS A 37 0.32 2.47 5.02
CA LYS A 37 1.75 2.84 5.01
C LYS A 37 2.53 2.12 3.92
N ILE A 38 2.25 0.82 3.70
CA ILE A 38 2.87 0.04 2.63
C ILE A 38 2.47 0.61 1.26
N GLN A 39 1.20 0.94 1.08
CA GLN A 39 0.71 1.56 -0.15
C GLN A 39 1.38 2.91 -0.41
N GLU A 40 1.46 3.77 0.59
CA GLU A 40 2.11 5.08 0.48
C GLU A 40 3.62 4.95 0.16
N GLN A 41 4.30 4.01 0.80
CA GLN A 41 5.72 3.74 0.52
C GLN A 41 5.92 3.24 -0.90
N ASN A 42 5.10 2.29 -1.37
CA ASN A 42 5.20 1.78 -2.74
C ASN A 42 4.88 2.87 -3.77
N HIS A 43 3.86 3.68 -3.51
CA HIS A 43 3.51 4.82 -4.35
C HIS A 43 4.70 5.79 -4.50
N ARG A 44 5.32 6.20 -3.38
CA ARG A 44 6.54 7.04 -3.41
C ARG A 44 7.68 6.38 -4.18
N TYR A 45 7.93 5.11 -3.93
CA TYR A 45 9.01 4.36 -4.59
C TYR A 45 8.85 4.36 -6.11
N PHE A 46 7.66 4.05 -6.62
CA PHE A 46 7.44 3.99 -8.07
C PHE A 46 7.45 5.38 -8.72
N LEU A 47 6.97 6.42 -8.03
CA LEU A 47 7.10 7.80 -8.49
C LEU A 47 8.56 8.24 -8.58
N GLU A 48 9.37 7.95 -7.57
CA GLU A 48 10.79 8.28 -7.57
C GLU A 48 11.51 7.58 -8.72
N LYS A 49 11.22 6.28 -8.94
CA LYS A 49 11.77 5.53 -10.08
C LYS A 49 11.35 6.12 -11.42
N LEU A 50 10.09 6.49 -11.58
CA LEU A 50 9.61 7.14 -12.80
C LEU A 50 10.41 8.42 -13.11
N VAL A 51 10.58 9.29 -12.12
CA VAL A 51 11.33 10.56 -12.29
C VAL A 51 12.79 10.30 -12.67
N ILE A 52 13.44 9.34 -12.02
CA ILE A 52 14.82 8.96 -12.35
C ILE A 52 14.93 8.48 -13.80
N GLU A 53 14.04 7.59 -14.22
CA GLU A 53 14.06 7.05 -15.59
C GLU A 53 13.77 8.12 -16.66
N VAL A 54 12.83 9.05 -16.39
CA VAL A 54 12.59 10.20 -17.27
C VAL A 54 13.86 11.04 -17.42
N HIS A 55 14.53 11.33 -16.30
CA HIS A 55 15.75 12.12 -16.35
C HIS A 55 16.88 11.42 -17.11
N GLN A 56 17.08 10.12 -16.91
CA GLN A 56 18.09 9.34 -17.64
C GLN A 56 17.77 9.26 -19.13
N MET A 57 16.50 9.08 -19.49
CA MET A 57 16.04 9.12 -20.89
C MET A 57 16.47 10.43 -21.55
N GLU A 58 16.17 11.59 -20.93
CA GLU A 58 16.54 12.89 -21.47
C GLU A 58 18.07 13.08 -21.60
N LEU A 59 18.86 12.55 -20.66
CA LEU A 59 20.32 12.63 -20.71
C LEU A 59 20.88 11.80 -21.88
N GLU A 60 20.38 10.58 -22.07
CA GLU A 60 20.79 9.71 -23.17
C GLU A 60 20.36 10.27 -24.54
N GLU A 61 19.16 10.88 -24.63
CA GLU A 61 18.72 11.59 -25.84
C GLU A 61 19.64 12.77 -26.17
N LYS A 62 20.01 13.58 -25.17
CA LYS A 62 20.95 14.70 -25.33
C LYS A 62 22.34 14.23 -25.74
N ALA A 63 22.75 13.05 -25.29
CA ALA A 63 24.02 12.43 -25.68
C ALA A 63 23.98 11.77 -27.08
N GLY A 64 22.81 11.73 -27.74
CA GLY A 64 22.62 11.05 -29.03
C GLY A 64 22.56 9.52 -28.92
N ASN A 65 22.49 8.96 -27.71
CA ASN A 65 22.38 7.52 -27.47
C ASN A 65 20.92 7.07 -27.50
N LEU A 66 20.38 6.94 -28.72
CA LEU A 66 18.98 6.57 -28.94
C LEU A 66 18.63 5.18 -28.37
N GLN A 67 19.59 4.24 -28.34
CA GLN A 67 19.35 2.92 -27.77
C GLN A 67 19.24 2.97 -26.24
N GLY A 68 20.08 3.78 -25.58
CA GLY A 68 20.00 4.05 -24.14
C GLY A 68 18.68 4.72 -23.78
N ALA A 69 18.34 5.80 -24.48
CA ALA A 69 17.07 6.51 -24.30
C ALA A 69 15.85 5.59 -24.43
N PHE A 70 15.83 4.72 -25.44
CA PHE A 70 14.74 3.76 -25.62
C PHE A 70 14.57 2.81 -24.43
N ARG A 71 15.67 2.35 -23.81
CA ARG A 71 15.59 1.49 -22.62
C ARG A 71 14.93 2.21 -21.45
N HIS A 72 15.34 3.46 -21.20
CA HIS A 72 14.74 4.27 -20.14
C HIS A 72 13.27 4.57 -20.42
N LYS A 73 12.90 4.83 -21.68
CA LYS A 73 11.49 5.00 -22.09
C LYS A 73 10.61 3.81 -21.74
N VAL A 74 11.08 2.59 -21.99
CA VAL A 74 10.33 1.36 -21.62
C VAL A 74 10.11 1.28 -20.11
N MET A 75 11.10 1.70 -19.31
CA MET A 75 10.98 1.73 -17.85
C MET A 75 10.00 2.81 -17.39
N VAL A 76 10.03 4.01 -18.00
CA VAL A 76 9.05 5.08 -17.78
C VAL A 76 7.63 4.57 -18.01
N ASP A 77 7.37 3.95 -19.17
CA ASP A 77 6.05 3.39 -19.50
C ASP A 77 5.63 2.30 -18.50
N THR A 78 6.59 1.47 -18.06
CA THR A 78 6.35 0.42 -17.07
C THR A 78 5.95 1.02 -15.71
N TYR A 79 6.71 1.96 -15.18
CA TYR A 79 6.42 2.58 -13.89
C TYR A 79 5.14 3.43 -13.92
N LYS A 80 4.90 4.13 -15.02
CA LYS A 80 3.63 4.84 -15.25
C LYS A 80 2.45 3.88 -15.22
N GLY A 81 2.54 2.75 -15.93
CA GLY A 81 1.49 1.73 -15.92
C GLY A 81 1.25 1.07 -14.56
N ILE A 82 2.30 0.89 -13.74
CA ILE A 82 2.16 0.44 -12.35
C ILE A 82 1.42 1.49 -11.52
N LEU A 83 1.82 2.76 -11.64
CA LEU A 83 1.21 3.86 -10.89
C LEU A 83 -0.28 4.06 -11.23
N GLU A 84 -0.63 4.00 -12.50
CA GLU A 84 -2.01 4.05 -13.00
C GLU A 84 -2.85 2.88 -12.46
N LYS A 85 -2.37 1.65 -12.62
CA LYS A 85 -3.15 0.44 -12.26
C LYS A 85 -3.26 0.23 -10.76
N SER A 86 -2.21 0.53 -10.01
CA SER A 86 -2.14 0.23 -8.58
C SER A 86 -2.59 1.40 -7.70
N PHE A 87 -2.53 2.64 -8.19
CA PHE A 87 -2.80 3.84 -7.38
C PHE A 87 -3.75 4.85 -8.04
N GLY A 88 -4.22 4.60 -9.28
CA GLY A 88 -5.21 5.45 -9.95
C GLY A 88 -4.69 6.81 -10.41
N ILE A 89 -3.36 7.00 -10.45
CA ILE A 89 -2.76 8.24 -10.97
C ILE A 89 -2.92 8.25 -12.48
N THR A 90 -3.77 9.13 -13.01
CA THR A 90 -4.01 9.25 -14.46
C THR A 90 -3.34 10.48 -15.07
N ASP A 91 -3.00 11.49 -14.27
CA ASP A 91 -2.32 12.70 -14.72
C ASP A 91 -1.13 13.05 -13.80
N LEU A 92 0.06 13.13 -14.40
CA LEU A 92 1.24 13.80 -13.86
C LEU A 92 1.49 15.08 -14.70
N SER A 93 0.41 15.79 -15.02
CA SER A 93 0.42 17.04 -15.80
C SER A 93 1.08 18.19 -15.05
#